data_AF-A0A7W4CE66-F1
#
_entry.id   AF-A0A7W4CE66-F1
#
_cell.length_a   1.000
_cell.length_b   1.000
_cell.length_c   1.000
_cell.angle_alpha   90.00
_cell.angle_beta   90.00
_cell.angle_gamma   90.00
#
_symmetry.space_group_name_H-M   'P 1'
#
loop_
_entity.id
_entity.type
_entity.pdbx_description
1 polymer ?
#
loop_
_entity_poly.entity_id
_entity_poly.type
_entity_poly.pdbx_seq_one_letter_code
_entity_poly.pdbx_strand_id
1 'polypeptide(L)' 'MDPLLPLLVATLSTTGFAITLIRHLLFKRKLHQLKQEMMRHQQQRGIDEALWTLFHTRTHKMLSFWQ' A
#
# COMPACT_ATOMS: atom_id res chain seq x y z
N MET A 1 23.71 32.38 8.32
CA MET A 1 22.95 31.14 8.07
C MET A 1 22.93 30.91 6.58
N ASP A 2 23.61 29.88 6.09
CA ASP A 2 23.70 29.61 4.66
C ASP A 2 22.30 29.34 4.09
N PRO A 3 21.81 30.13 3.11
CA PRO A 3 20.46 29.99 2.57
C PRO A 3 20.24 28.66 1.82
N LEU A 4 21.31 27.91 1.55
CA LEU A 4 21.27 26.59 0.92
C LEU A 4 20.78 25.48 1.87
N LEU A 5 21.05 25.60 3.17
CA LEU A 5 20.64 24.63 4.19
C LEU A 5 19.10 24.47 4.31
N PRO A 6 18.31 25.55 4.47
CA PRO A 6 16.86 25.43 4.55
C PRO A 6 16.23 24.93 3.24
N LEU A 7 16.82 25.26 2.08
CA LEU A 7 16.36 24.79 0.77
C LEU A 7 16.57 23.27 0.62
N LEU A 8 17.73 22.75 1.06
CA LEU A 8 18.01 21.32 1.07
C LEU A 8 17.06 20.55 2.01
N VAL A 9 16.82 21.07 3.21
CA VAL A 9 15.90 20.44 4.16
C VAL A 9 14.47 20.43 3.63
N ALA A 10 14.02 21.53 3.02
CA ALA A 10 12.68 21.63 2.43
C ALA A 10 12.51 20.65 1.25
N THR A 11 13.49 20.54 0.36
CA THR A 11 13.43 19.62 -0.77
C THR A 11 13.42 18.16 -0.31
N LEU A 12 14.33 17.76 0.59
CA LEU A 12 14.36 16.40 1.14
C LEU A 12 13.07 16.01 1.87
N SER A 13 12.52 16.92 2.67
CA SER A 13 11.26 16.69 3.40
C SER A 13 10.08 16.53 2.45
N THR A 14 10.01 17.38 1.42
CA THR A 14 8.92 17.35 0.42
C THR A 14 9.00 16.07 -0.42
N THR A 15 10.20 15.67 -0.84
CA THR A 15 10.41 14.44 -1.59
C THR A 15 10.09 13.20 -0.76
N GLY A 16 10.53 13.15 0.51
CA GLY A 16 10.19 12.06 1.42
C GLY A 16 8.68 11.94 1.67
N PHE A 17 8.00 13.07 1.84
CA PHE A 17 6.55 13.12 1.98
C PHE A 17 5.82 12.66 0.71
N ALA A 18 6.25 13.13 -0.47
CA ALA A 18 5.68 12.74 -1.75
C ALA A 18 5.83 11.23 -2.00
N ILE A 19 7.00 10.65 -1.73
CA ILE A 19 7.24 9.20 -1.85
C ILE A 19 6.30 8.42 -0.92
N THR A 20 6.15 8.88 0.33
CA THR A 20 5.26 8.26 1.31
C THR A 20 3.80 8.31 0.88
N LEU A 21 3.35 9.46 0.36
CA LEU A 21 2.01 9.63 -0.20
C LEU A 21 1.74 8.70 -1.38
N ILE A 22 2.69 8.59 -2.31
CA ILE A 22 2.59 7.69 -3.47
C ILE A 22 2.49 6.23 -3.00
N ARG A 23 3.35 5.80 -2.07
CA ARG A 23 3.29 4.45 -1.48
C ARG A 23 1.96 4.20 -0.76
N HIS A 24 1.47 5.17 0.00
CA HIS A 24 0.18 5.08 0.69
C HIS A 24 -1.00 4.94 -0.29
N LEU A 25 -1.02 5.74 -1.35
CA LEU A 25 -2.02 5.67 -2.42
C LEU A 25 -2.01 4.31 -3.12
N LEU A 26 -0.83 3.78 -3.46
CA LEU A 26 -0.67 2.47 -4.07
C LEU A 26 -1.13 1.34 -3.14
N PHE A 27 -0.82 1.43 -1.85
CA PHE A 27 -1.29 0.48 -0.85
C PHE A 27 -2.82 0.49 -0.75
N LYS A 28 -3.43 1.67 -0.65
CA LYS A 28 -4.89 1.82 -0.60
C LYS A 28 -5.57 1.25 -1.85
N ARG A 29 -5.00 1.47 -3.04
CA ARG A 29 -5.50 0.91 -4.31
C ARG A 29 -5.47 -0.62 -4.30
N LYS A 30 -4.32 -1.22 -3.93
CA LYS A 30 -4.19 -2.68 -3.87
C LYS A 30 -5.13 -3.29 -2.82
N LEU A 31 -5.35 -2.61 -1.70
CA LEU A 31 -6.22 -3.10 -0.62
C LEU A 31 -7.70 -3.07 -1.07
N HIS A 32 -8.08 -2.04 -1.81
CA HIS A 32 -9.41 -1.96 -2.43
C HIS A 32 -9.62 -3.07 -3.46
N GLN A 33 -8.62 -3.36 -4.29
CA GLN A 33 -8.66 -4.48 -5.25
C GLN A 33 -8.79 -5.83 -4.54
N LEU A 34 -8.01 -6.06 -3.47
CA LEU A 34 -8.08 -7.28 -2.68
C LEU A 34 -9.49 -7.47 -2.08
N LYS A 35 -10.07 -6.40 -1.52
CA LYS A 35 -11.44 -6.43 -1.00
C LYS A 35 -12.44 -6.83 -2.08
N GLN A 36 -12.34 -6.27 -3.28
CA GLN A 36 -13.22 -6.61 -4.39
C GLN A 36 -13.05 -8.07 -4.86
N GLU A 37 -11.81 -8.55 -4.98
CA GLU A 37 -11.52 -9.96 -5.30
C GLU A 37 -12.11 -10.90 -4.25
N MET A 38 -11.93 -10.60 -2.95
CA MET A 38 -12.48 -11.38 -1.86
C MET A 38 -14.01 -11.39 -1.86
N MET A 39 -14.66 -10.23 -2.07
CA MET A 39 -16.13 -10.17 -2.16
C MET A 39 -16.66 -11.00 -3.34
N ARG A 40 -16.00 -10.95 -4.50
CA ARG A 40 -16.37 -11.77 -5.66
C ARG A 40 -16.19 -13.26 -5.38
N HIS A 41 -15.08 -13.64 -4.75
CA HIS A 41 -14.79 -15.02 -4.40
C HIS A 41 -15.81 -15.55 -3.37
N GLN A 42 -16.09 -14.77 -2.34
CA GLN A 42 -17.11 -15.07 -1.34
C GLN A 42 -18.49 -15.26 -1.98
N GLN A 43 -18.86 -14.44 -2.96
CA GLN A 43 -20.15 -14.53 -3.63
C GLN A 43 -20.26 -15.77 -4.55
N GLN A 44 -19.14 -16.27 -5.08
CA GLN A 44 -19.13 -17.42 -6.01
C GLN A 44 -18.91 -18.76 -5.31
N ARG A 45 -18.08 -18.82 -4.26
CA ARG A 45 -17.65 -20.06 -3.61
C ARG A 45 -17.94 -20.10 -2.10
N GLY A 46 -18.46 -19.03 -1.53
CA GLY A 46 -18.61 -18.89 -0.09
C GLY A 46 -17.30 -18.51 0.60
N ILE A 47 -17.29 -18.57 1.93
CA ILE A 47 -16.10 -18.32 2.73
C ILE A 47 -15.36 -19.65 2.88
N ASP A 48 -14.24 -19.81 2.17
CA ASP A 48 -13.45 -21.03 2.15
C ASP A 48 -11.96 -20.76 2.46
N GLU A 49 -11.17 -21.84 2.56
CA GLU A 49 -9.74 -21.76 2.84
C GLU A 49 -8.95 -21.12 1.67
N ALA A 50 -9.49 -21.16 0.46
CA ALA A 50 -8.93 -20.47 -0.70
C ALA A 50 -9.05 -18.94 -0.56
N LEU A 51 -10.17 -18.42 -0.04
CA LEU A 51 -10.34 -17.02 0.31
C LEU A 51 -9.30 -16.57 1.35
N TRP A 52 -9.08 -17.38 2.38
CA TRP A 52 -8.08 -17.11 3.42
C TRP A 52 -6.66 -17.09 2.85
N THR A 53 -6.32 -18.08 2.01
CA THR A 53 -5.02 -18.16 1.35
C THR A 53 -4.78 -16.97 0.42
N LEU A 54 -5.81 -16.55 -0.32
CA LEU A 54 -5.77 -15.38 -1.20
C LEU A 54 -5.52 -14.09 -0.42
N PHE A 55 -6.24 -13.89 0.70
CA PHE A 55 -6.03 -12.79 1.61
C PHE A 55 -4.60 -12.79 2.18
N HIS A 56 -4.16 -13.92 2.74
CA HIS A 56 -2.84 -14.04 3.37
C HIS A 56 -1.70 -13.76 2.38
N THR A 57 -1.76 -14.39 1.19
CA THR A 57 -0.72 -14.24 0.16
C THR A 57 -0.63 -12.81 -0.37
N ARG A 58 -1.78 -12.19 -0.68
CA ARG A 58 -1.82 -10.82 -1.20
C ARG A 58 -1.41 -9.80 -0.14
N THR A 59 -1.86 -9.98 1.11
CA THR A 59 -1.53 -9.08 2.22
C THR A 59 -0.06 -9.16 2.59
N HIS A 60 0.51 -10.37 2.63
CA HIS A 60 1.95 -10.57 2.86
C HIS A 60 2.80 -9.83 1.82
N LYS A 61 2.47 -9.96 0.53
CA LYS A 61 3.15 -9.25 -0.56
C LYS A 61 2.98 -7.72 -0.51
N MET A 62 1.89 -7.23 0.10
CA MET A 62 1.64 -5.80 0.28
C MET A 62 2.41 -5.23 1.47
N LEU A 63 2.54 -6.00 2.56
CA LEU A 63 3.32 -5.63 3.74
C LEU A 63 4.82 -5.71 3.48
N SER A 64 5.28 -6.70 2.71
CA SER A 64 6.69 -6.80 2.29
C SER A 64 7.14 -5.66 1.38
N PHE A 65 6.22 -4.84 0.86
CA PHE A 65 6.54 -3.62 0.10
C PHE A 65 6.80 -2.41 1.03
N TRP A 66 6.46 -2.54 2.31
CA TRP A 66 6.69 -1.54 3.36
C TRP A 66 7.92 -1.83 4.22
N GLN A 67 8.39 -3.08 4.28
CA GLN A 67 9.74 -3.43 4.73
C GLN A 67 10.78 -2.97 3.71
#